data_AF-A0A1I3YZC1-F1
#
_entry.id   AF-A0A1I3YZC1-F1
#
_cell.length_a   1.000
_cell.length_b   1.000
_cell.length_c   1.000
_cell.angle_alpha   90.00
_cell.angle_beta   90.00
_cell.angle_gamma   90.00
#
_symmetry.space_group_name_H-M   'P 1'
#
loop_
_entity.id
_entity.type
_entity.pdbx_description
1 polymer ?
#
loop_
_entity_poly.entity_id
_entity_poly.type
_entity_poly.pdbx_seq_one_letter_code
_entity_poly.pdbx_strand_id
1 'polypeptide(L)'
;MTVTVADLLAKSNQELDDLFAGAERGDIPDGEAKGTAIIAPGTVFTHELAQLVNLFAWQGKVFDAEHGFLRNHILPFGLKAIVARVYYGESWYDQKDCIVIDYSQTSLVAERVRDEIRLVAPGLFLGKVYWGKKPLIHFVLEV
;
A
#
# COMPACT_ATOMS: atom_id res chain seq x y z
N MET A 1 -15.01 -16.61 8.04
CA MET A 1 -14.87 -16.62 6.57
C MET A 1 -13.54 -15.98 6.26
N THR A 2 -12.68 -16.63 5.47
CA THR A 2 -11.38 -16.09 5.06
C THR A 2 -11.61 -14.99 4.01
N VAL A 3 -11.24 -13.76 4.31
CA VAL A 3 -11.29 -12.65 3.34
C VAL A 3 -10.28 -12.94 2.22
N THR A 4 -10.71 -12.83 0.96
CA THR A 4 -9.85 -13.03 -0.21
C THR A 4 -9.62 -11.73 -0.99
N VAL A 5 -8.62 -11.69 -1.87
CA VAL A 5 -8.39 -10.56 -2.78
C VAL A 5 -9.63 -10.26 -3.64
N ALA A 6 -10.31 -11.30 -4.12
CA ALA A 6 -11.50 -11.16 -4.95
C ALA A 6 -12.65 -10.48 -4.17
N ASP A 7 -12.81 -10.81 -2.90
CA ASP A 7 -13.82 -10.16 -2.03
C ASP A 7 -13.51 -8.68 -1.84
N LEU A 8 -12.24 -8.32 -1.72
CA LEU A 8 -11.80 -6.92 -1.58
C LEU A 8 -11.96 -6.13 -2.88
N LEU A 9 -11.68 -6.74 -4.03
CA LEU A 9 -11.87 -6.11 -5.35
C LEU A 9 -13.34 -5.81 -5.67
N ALA A 10 -14.28 -6.56 -5.09
CA ALA A 10 -15.71 -6.38 -5.30
C ALA A 10 -16.33 -5.27 -4.42
N LYS A 11 -15.58 -4.72 -3.44
CA LYS A 11 -16.06 -3.71 -2.49
C LYS A 11 -16.03 -2.30 -3.07
N SER A 12 -16.95 -1.48 -2.60
CA SER A 12 -16.92 -0.02 -2.80
C SER A 12 -15.82 0.64 -1.95
N ASN A 13 -15.46 1.88 -2.28
CA ASN A 13 -14.50 2.65 -1.49
C ASN A 13 -14.90 2.78 -0.02
N GLN A 14 -16.20 2.98 0.27
CA GLN A 14 -16.66 3.11 1.66
C GLN A 14 -16.54 1.80 2.43
N GLU A 15 -16.85 0.66 1.80
CA GLU A 15 -16.70 -0.64 2.46
C GLU A 15 -15.23 -1.00 2.72
N LEU A 16 -14.31 -0.57 1.85
CA LEU A 16 -12.87 -0.72 2.06
C LEU A 16 -12.38 0.18 3.19
N ASP A 17 -12.87 1.42 3.24
CA ASP A 17 -12.61 2.37 4.31
C ASP A 17 -13.05 1.83 5.69
N ASP A 18 -14.28 1.32 5.76
CA ASP A 18 -14.84 0.74 6.98
C ASP A 18 -14.07 -0.52 7.41
N LEU A 19 -13.69 -1.36 6.45
CA LEU A 19 -12.88 -2.55 6.71
C LEU A 19 -11.49 -2.17 7.21
N PHE A 20 -10.85 -1.17 6.61
CA PHE A 20 -9.54 -0.67 7.05
C PHE A 20 -9.61 -0.10 8.47
N ALA A 21 -10.65 0.68 8.79
CA ALA A 21 -10.84 1.25 10.12
C ALA A 21 -11.12 0.19 11.20
N GLY A 22 -11.71 -0.94 10.83
CA GLY A 22 -11.98 -2.08 11.71
C GLY A 22 -10.82 -3.08 11.83
N ALA A 23 -9.85 -3.03 10.92
CA ALA A 23 -8.72 -3.96 10.89
C ALA A 23 -7.69 -3.64 11.98
N GLU A 24 -6.95 -4.68 12.40
CA GLU A 24 -5.81 -4.51 13.30
C GLU A 24 -4.55 -4.17 12.51
N ARG A 25 -3.58 -3.52 13.16
CA ARG A 25 -2.30 -3.15 12.56
C ARG A 25 -1.55 -4.35 11.95
N GLY A 26 -1.54 -5.48 12.66
CA GLY A 26 -0.66 -6.61 12.35
C GLY A 26 0.82 -6.31 12.61
N ASP A 27 1.69 -7.23 12.19
CA ASP A 27 3.14 -7.06 12.21
C ASP A 27 3.66 -6.64 10.83
N ILE A 28 4.83 -5.99 10.79
CA ILE A 28 5.48 -5.64 9.52
C ILE A 28 5.79 -6.96 8.79
N PRO A 29 5.34 -7.13 7.54
CA PRO A 29 5.67 -8.32 6.79
C PRO A 29 7.17 -8.47 6.59
N ASP A 30 7.63 -9.70 6.37
CA ASP A 30 9.02 -10.00 6.07
C ASP A 30 9.09 -10.93 4.87
N GLY A 31 9.83 -10.54 3.83
CA GLY A 31 9.93 -11.29 2.58
C GLY A 31 9.12 -10.71 1.41
N GLU A 32 8.90 -11.55 0.39
CA GLU A 32 8.23 -11.14 -0.86
C GLU A 32 6.74 -10.94 -0.67
N ALA A 33 6.23 -9.87 -1.26
CA ALA A 33 4.85 -9.46 -1.19
C ALA A 33 4.33 -9.07 -2.57
N LYS A 34 3.09 -9.48 -2.85
CA LYS A 34 2.38 -9.13 -4.08
C LYS A 34 1.34 -8.05 -3.79
N GLY A 35 1.54 -6.87 -4.39
CA GLY A 35 0.59 -5.77 -4.33
C GLY A 35 -0.44 -5.86 -5.44
N THR A 36 -1.71 -5.66 -5.12
CA THR A 36 -2.82 -5.53 -6.08
C THR A 36 -3.59 -4.23 -5.84
N ALA A 37 -3.48 -3.25 -6.73
CA ALA A 37 -4.27 -2.01 -6.62
C ALA A 37 -5.77 -2.28 -6.84
N ILE A 38 -6.61 -1.66 -6.02
CA ILE A 38 -8.08 -1.71 -6.13
C ILE A 38 -8.55 -0.37 -6.71
N ILE A 39 -8.96 -0.38 -7.99
CA ILE A 39 -9.62 0.75 -8.63
C ILE A 39 -11.13 0.54 -8.51
N ALA A 40 -11.70 0.96 -7.38
CA ALA A 40 -13.12 0.77 -7.11
C ALA A 40 -14.00 1.56 -8.11
N PRO A 41 -15.22 1.07 -8.43
CA PRO A 41 -16.15 1.79 -9.30
C PRO A 41 -16.41 3.23 -8.82
N GLY A 42 -16.31 4.20 -9.73
CA GLY A 42 -16.46 5.62 -9.41
C GLY A 42 -15.15 6.34 -9.04
N THR A 43 -14.02 5.64 -9.00
CA THR A 43 -12.69 6.28 -8.86
C THR A 43 -12.43 7.16 -10.07
N VAL A 44 -12.24 8.46 -9.85
CA VAL A 44 -11.95 9.42 -10.92
C VAL A 44 -10.51 9.18 -11.39
N PHE A 45 -10.34 8.96 -12.69
CA PHE A 45 -9.02 8.76 -13.28
C PHE A 45 -8.28 10.10 -13.38
N THR A 46 -7.37 10.36 -12.45
CA THR A 46 -6.59 11.61 -12.40
C THR A 46 -5.15 11.42 -12.84
N HIS A 47 -4.42 12.53 -13.03
CA HIS A 47 -2.99 12.49 -13.37
C HIS A 47 -2.16 11.83 -12.26
N GLU A 48 -2.52 12.06 -11.00
CA GLU A 48 -1.88 11.44 -9.84
C GLU A 48 -2.03 9.91 -9.86
N LEU A 49 -3.21 9.41 -10.24
CA LEU A 49 -3.44 7.96 -10.38
C LEU A 49 -2.58 7.36 -11.49
N ALA A 50 -2.44 8.05 -12.62
CA ALA A 50 -1.57 7.60 -13.70
C ALA A 50 -0.08 7.56 -13.28
N GLN A 51 0.37 8.57 -12.53
CA GLN A 51 1.73 8.59 -11.96
C GLN A 51 1.93 7.46 -10.95
N LEU A 52 0.92 7.22 -10.10
CA LEU A 52 0.94 6.13 -9.14
C LEU A 52 1.08 4.77 -9.83
N VAL A 53 0.25 4.47 -10.84
CA VAL A 53 0.31 3.19 -11.56
C VAL A 53 1.69 2.95 -12.20
N ASN A 54 2.31 4.00 -12.75
CA ASN A 54 3.67 3.90 -13.30
C ASN A 54 4.74 3.67 -12.22
N LEU A 55 4.61 4.31 -11.05
CA LEU A 55 5.53 4.12 -9.93
C LEU A 55 5.38 2.73 -9.29
N PHE A 56 4.14 2.26 -9.23
CA PHE A 56 3.78 1.01 -8.59
C PHE A 56 3.91 -0.19 -9.50
N ALA A 57 4.45 -0.05 -10.73
CA ALA A 57 4.65 -1.06 -11.80
C ALA A 57 5.29 -2.41 -11.34
N TRP A 58 4.56 -3.08 -10.44
CA TRP A 58 4.21 -4.46 -10.19
C TRP A 58 5.26 -5.54 -10.41
N GLN A 59 6.48 -5.33 -9.94
CA GLN A 59 7.45 -6.40 -9.80
C GLN A 59 7.87 -6.53 -8.33
N GLY A 60 7.15 -7.39 -7.59
CA GLY A 60 7.51 -7.90 -6.25
C GLY A 60 8.00 -6.87 -5.23
N LYS A 61 7.20 -6.57 -4.21
CA LYS A 61 7.66 -5.77 -3.06
C LYS A 61 8.34 -6.70 -2.07
N VAL A 62 9.58 -6.45 -1.68
CA VAL A 62 10.26 -7.21 -0.62
C VAL A 62 10.32 -6.37 0.64
N PHE A 63 9.72 -6.86 1.71
CA PHE A 63 9.82 -6.26 3.02
C PHE A 63 11.01 -6.83 3.78
N ASP A 64 11.70 -5.95 4.48
CA ASP A 64 12.78 -6.25 5.41
C ASP A 64 12.32 -5.72 6.77
N ALA A 65 11.71 -6.59 7.56
CA ALA A 65 11.15 -6.22 8.86
C ALA A 65 12.24 -5.86 9.88
N GLU A 66 13.43 -6.45 9.75
CA GLU A 66 14.59 -6.20 10.62
C GLU A 66 15.09 -4.77 10.46
N HIS A 67 15.24 -4.30 9.22
CA HIS A 67 15.78 -2.98 8.94
C HIS A 67 14.69 -1.90 8.72
N GLY A 68 13.42 -2.30 8.62
CA GLY A 68 12.29 -1.38 8.41
C GLY A 68 12.29 -0.75 7.02
N PHE A 69 12.55 -1.56 5.99
CA PHE A 69 12.56 -1.09 4.60
C PHE A 69 11.72 -1.98 3.69
N LEU A 70 11.17 -1.36 2.65
CA LEU A 70 10.55 -2.03 1.52
C LEU A 70 11.37 -1.75 0.27
N ARG A 71 11.77 -2.81 -0.41
CA ARG A 71 12.51 -2.75 -1.68
C ARG A 71 11.60 -3.24 -2.81
N ASN A 72 11.41 -2.42 -3.84
CA ASN A 72 10.69 -2.86 -5.04
C ASN A 72 11.68 -3.48 -6.03
N HIS A 73 11.39 -4.67 -6.59
CA HIS A 73 12.17 -5.27 -7.67
C HIS A 73 11.86 -4.59 -9.01
N ILE A 74 12.23 -3.33 -9.17
CA ILE A 74 12.23 -2.75 -10.51
C ILE A 74 13.51 -3.26 -11.19
N LEU A 75 13.40 -3.84 -12.39
CA LEU A 75 14.09 -3.38 -13.62
C LEU A 75 14.21 -4.45 -14.73
N PRO A 76 13.93 -4.05 -15.99
CA PRO A 76 14.91 -4.11 -17.07
C PRO A 76 15.55 -2.72 -17.24
N PHE A 77 16.89 -2.67 -17.32
CA PHE A 77 17.75 -1.49 -17.51
C PHE A 77 17.97 -0.55 -16.29
N GLY A 78 18.75 -1.01 -15.32
CA GLY A 78 19.75 -0.21 -14.59
C GLY A 78 19.35 0.91 -13.60
N LEU A 79 18.07 1.13 -13.29
CA LEU A 79 17.60 2.18 -12.38
C LEU A 79 17.18 1.68 -10.98
N LYS A 80 18.08 1.89 -10.01
CA LYS A 80 17.92 1.99 -8.54
C LYS A 80 16.62 1.41 -7.94
N ALA A 81 16.78 0.38 -7.09
CA ALA A 81 15.72 -0.14 -6.22
C ALA A 81 14.99 0.98 -5.47
N ILE A 82 13.67 1.03 -5.56
CA ILE A 82 12.84 1.92 -4.75
C ILE A 82 12.91 1.41 -3.31
N VAL A 83 13.51 2.19 -2.42
CA VAL A 83 13.55 1.94 -0.99
C VAL A 83 12.54 2.86 -0.32
N ALA A 84 11.52 2.29 0.30
CA ALA A 84 10.61 2.98 1.20
C ALA A 84 10.91 2.58 2.64
N ARG A 85 10.66 3.48 3.59
CA ARG A 85 10.74 3.16 5.02
C ARG A 85 9.44 2.51 5.46
N VAL A 86 9.54 1.46 6.25
CA VAL A 86 8.39 0.77 6.84
C VAL A 86 8.48 0.85 8.35
N TYR A 87 7.44 1.39 8.98
CA TYR A 87 7.41 1.59 10.42
C TYR A 87 5.97 1.60 10.94
N TYR A 88 5.80 1.43 12.25
CA TYR A 88 4.51 1.60 12.89
C TYR A 88 4.21 3.07 13.13
N GLY A 89 2.99 3.51 12.82
CA GLY A 89 2.55 4.88 13.06
C GLY A 89 1.03 4.99 13.10
N GLU A 90 0.55 6.21 13.29
CA GLU A 90 -0.89 6.50 13.28
C GLU A 90 -1.39 6.74 11.85
N SER A 91 -2.56 6.18 11.54
CA SER A 91 -3.22 6.38 10.26
C SER A 91 -3.76 7.81 10.11
N TRP A 92 -3.53 8.41 8.96
CA TRP A 92 -4.17 9.69 8.60
C TRP A 92 -5.68 9.58 8.41
N TYR A 93 -6.22 8.37 8.26
CA TYR A 93 -7.65 8.15 8.09
C TYR A 93 -8.41 8.22 9.42
N ASP A 94 -8.02 7.40 10.40
CA ASP A 94 -8.79 7.17 11.62
C ASP A 94 -7.99 7.36 12.92
N GLN A 95 -6.72 7.81 12.80
CA GLN A 95 -5.79 8.02 13.91
C GLN A 95 -5.49 6.76 14.74
N LYS A 96 -5.77 5.55 14.23
CA LYS A 96 -5.37 4.30 14.88
C LYS A 96 -4.07 3.76 14.30
N ASP A 97 -3.45 2.84 15.02
CA ASP A 97 -2.19 2.21 14.61
C ASP A 97 -2.30 1.52 13.24
N CYS A 98 -1.32 1.78 12.38
CA CYS A 98 -1.13 1.12 11.10
C CYS A 98 0.37 0.91 10.83
N ILE A 99 0.67 0.13 9.80
CA ILE A 99 2.01 0.08 9.24
C ILE A 99 2.07 1.12 8.14
N VAL A 100 3.02 2.03 8.24
CA VAL A 100 3.26 3.09 7.27
C VAL A 100 4.38 2.66 6.34
N ILE A 101 4.15 2.81 5.04
CA ILE A 101 5.17 2.68 4.00
C ILE A 101 5.39 4.07 3.41
N ASP A 102 6.55 4.64 3.72
CA ASP A 102 6.90 6.02 3.43
C ASP A 102 7.90 6.10 2.27
N TYR A 103 7.43 6.63 1.14
CA TYR A 103 8.21 6.81 -0.09
C TYR A 103 8.86 8.20 -0.20
N SER A 104 8.78 9.03 0.85
CA SER A 104 9.32 10.40 0.86
C SER A 104 10.78 10.48 0.43
N GLN A 105 11.57 9.44 0.73
CA GLN A 105 13.01 9.39 0.47
C GLN A 105 13.39 8.71 -0.86
N THR A 106 12.41 8.23 -1.63
CA THR A 106 12.67 7.41 -2.82
C THR A 106 13.00 8.25 -4.06
N SER A 107 12.20 9.28 -4.37
CA SER A 107 12.38 10.15 -5.54
C SER A 107 11.52 11.41 -5.46
N LEU A 108 11.82 12.46 -6.24
CA LEU A 108 11.03 13.70 -6.32
C LEU A 108 9.54 13.47 -6.67
N VAL A 109 9.22 12.38 -7.40
CA VAL A 109 7.83 12.05 -7.77
C VAL A 109 7.17 11.22 -6.67
N ALA A 110 7.91 10.28 -6.08
CA ALA A 110 7.43 9.42 -5.00
C ALA A 110 7.40 10.11 -3.63
N GLU A 111 7.98 11.31 -3.50
CA GLU A 111 8.08 12.04 -2.25
C GLU A 111 6.71 12.28 -1.60
N ARG A 112 5.67 12.36 -2.44
CA ARG A 112 4.30 12.63 -2.03
C ARG A 112 3.50 11.37 -1.73
N VAL A 113 4.08 10.18 -1.91
CA VAL A 113 3.37 8.92 -1.72
C VAL A 113 3.59 8.40 -0.30
N ARG A 114 2.48 8.10 0.38
CA ARG A 114 2.48 7.37 1.64
C ARG A 114 1.42 6.28 1.52
N ASP A 115 1.80 5.05 1.80
CA ASP A 115 0.84 3.97 1.95
C ASP A 115 0.67 3.64 3.42
N GLU A 116 -0.53 3.23 3.78
CA GLU A 116 -0.86 2.72 5.11
C GLU A 116 -1.49 1.34 4.94
N ILE A 117 -1.03 0.34 5.69
CA ILE A 117 -1.55 -1.03 5.61
C ILE A 117 -1.99 -1.55 6.98
N ARG A 118 -2.99 -2.42 6.96
CA ARG A 118 -3.50 -3.16 8.11
C ARG A 118 -3.87 -4.58 7.74
N LEU A 119 -3.77 -5.49 8.71
CA LEU A 119 -4.01 -6.91 8.52
C LEU A 119 -5.52 -7.20 8.52
N VAL A 120 -6.03 -7.75 7.41
CA VAL A 120 -7.45 -8.12 7.26
C VAL A 120 -7.68 -9.63 7.26
N ALA A 121 -6.65 -10.42 6.93
CA ALA A 121 -6.62 -11.86 7.11
C ALA A 121 -5.15 -12.32 7.22
N PRO A 122 -4.86 -13.56 7.69
CA PRO A 122 -3.49 -14.06 7.73
C PRO A 122 -2.81 -13.96 6.37
N GLY A 123 -1.67 -13.26 6.31
CA GLY A 123 -0.92 -13.01 5.07
C GLY A 123 -1.57 -12.00 4.11
N LEU A 124 -2.65 -11.33 4.51
CA LEU A 124 -3.40 -10.42 3.66
C LEU A 124 -3.61 -9.07 4.34
N PHE A 125 -3.06 -8.02 3.75
CA PHE A 125 -3.19 -6.66 4.22
C PHE A 125 -4.04 -5.84 3.26
N LEU A 126 -4.91 -4.99 3.83
CA LEU A 126 -5.58 -3.94 3.10
C LEU A 126 -4.78 -2.65 3.28
N GLY A 127 -4.50 -2.00 2.15
CA GLY A 127 -3.72 -0.79 2.08
C GLY A 127 -4.50 0.39 1.53
N LYS A 128 -4.13 1.59 1.97
CA LYS A 128 -4.66 2.87 1.52
C LYS A 128 -3.52 3.75 1.05
N VAL A 129 -3.62 4.24 -0.18
CA VAL A 129 -2.61 5.08 -0.81
C VAL A 129 -2.98 6.55 -0.66
N TYR A 130 -2.00 7.35 -0.24
CA TYR A 130 -2.10 8.80 -0.15
C TYR A 130 -1.16 9.48 -1.13
N TRP A 131 -1.66 10.53 -1.77
CA TRP A 131 -0.86 11.49 -2.53
C TRP A 131 -0.88 12.85 -1.84
N GLY A 132 0.23 13.21 -1.19
CA GLY A 132 0.21 14.23 -0.14
C GLY A 132 -0.74 13.81 0.96
N LYS A 133 -1.66 14.68 1.40
CA LYS A 133 -2.69 14.33 2.41
C LYS A 133 -4.02 13.87 1.81
N LYS A 134 -4.08 13.62 0.51
CA LYS A 134 -5.32 13.20 -0.17
C LYS A 134 -5.32 11.68 -0.36
N PRO A 135 -6.37 10.96 0.09
CA PRO A 135 -6.51 9.54 -0.22
C PRO A 135 -6.77 9.39 -1.73
N LEU A 136 -6.12 8.40 -2.35
CA LEU A 136 -6.20 8.17 -3.79
C LEU A 136 -6.97 6.90 -4.12
N ILE A 137 -6.45 5.75 -3.67
CA ILE A 137 -7.03 4.42 -3.91
C ILE A 137 -6.69 3.47 -2.76
N HIS A 138 -7.33 2.29 -2.77
CA HIS A 138 -6.94 1.16 -1.95
C HIS A 138 -6.06 0.18 -2.73
N PHE A 139 -5.38 -0.70 -2.02
CA PHE A 139 -4.69 -1.84 -2.58
C PHE A 139 -4.71 -3.01 -1.60
N VAL A 140 -4.41 -4.20 -2.08
CA VAL A 140 -4.21 -5.40 -1.28
C VAL A 140 -2.74 -5.78 -1.34
N LEU A 141 -2.20 -6.27 -0.25
CA LEU A 141 -0.87 -6.84 -0.19
C LEU A 141 -0.97 -8.27 0.33
N GLU A 142 -0.51 -9.22 -0.47
CA GLU A 142 -0.40 -10.64 -0.14
C GLU A 142 1.06 -10.96 0.18
N VAL A 143 1.32 -11.58 1.33
CA VAL A 143 2.65 -12.00 1.82
C VAL A 143 2.67 -13.48 2.16
#